data_AF-A0A2K8T317-F1
#
_entry.id   AF-A0A2K8T317-F1
#
_cell.length_a   1.000
_cell.length_b   1.000
_cell.length_c   1.000
_cell.angle_alpha   90.00
_cell.angle_beta   90.00
_cell.angle_gamma   90.00
#
_symmetry.space_group_name_H-M   'P 1'
#
loop_
_entity.id
_entity.type
_entity.pdbx_description
1 polymer ?
#
loop_
_entity_poly.entity_id
_entity_poly.type
_entity_poly.pdbx_seq_one_letter_code
_entity_poly.pdbx_strand_id
1 'polypeptide(L)'
;MSSLPALQLLLQNNPNLFTTEGLSALLEDCIRLKYPERHKFTYPSLLNQQVYLSLANIGNSSSEDEEIIRRILSDPKGWCIDAPADVQQGAKFYDSMGKMFGPHFGTDLFLYHTVRDNIQQLQKSLGISGVRMSSISVRDRLFSYPTVEDQLITLDEDRATLAQAVPEIIKYFVSLVQMRPAYRLFLVDQEEQKTSVSVTAVENAASKAVIADISTESYNSSLTGANCWRGKSVERLDPDEIRLTLHLDWDENEFIFFEAQHPDLSRFPWTTEAA
;
A
#
# COMPACT_ATOMS: atom_id res chain seq x y z
N MET A 1 -13.72 -2.31 25.44
CA MET A 1 -13.60 -3.51 24.59
C MET A 1 -14.96 -3.89 24.03
N SER A 2 -15.46 -3.14 23.06
CA SER A 2 -16.80 -3.27 22.46
C SER A 2 -16.81 -4.03 21.13
N SER A 3 -15.67 -4.42 20.58
CA SER A 3 -15.54 -5.04 19.25
C SER A 3 -15.60 -6.57 19.25
N LEU A 4 -15.65 -7.23 20.40
CA LEU A 4 -15.55 -8.69 20.53
C LEU A 4 -16.63 -9.46 19.71
N PRO A 5 -17.91 -9.04 19.66
CA PRO A 5 -18.90 -9.67 18.79
C PRO A 5 -18.61 -9.49 17.29
N ALA A 6 -18.08 -8.33 16.89
CA ALA A 6 -17.71 -8.06 15.50
C ALA A 6 -16.52 -8.94 15.08
N LEU A 7 -15.48 -9.04 15.92
CA LEU A 7 -14.33 -9.91 15.65
C LEU A 7 -14.73 -11.39 15.54
N GLN A 8 -15.70 -11.86 16.34
CA GLN A 8 -16.22 -13.23 16.22
C GLN A 8 -16.90 -13.49 14.86
N LEU A 9 -17.69 -12.55 14.36
CA LEU A 9 -18.31 -12.66 13.04
C LEU A 9 -17.26 -12.64 11.91
N LEU A 10 -16.23 -11.81 12.05
CA LEU A 10 -15.12 -11.76 11.09
C LEU A 10 -14.30 -13.06 11.08
N LEU A 11 -14.06 -13.67 12.24
CA LEU A 11 -13.41 -14.98 12.35
C LEU A 11 -14.22 -16.11 11.71
N GLN A 12 -15.55 -16.03 11.72
CA GLN A 12 -16.41 -16.98 11.01
C GLN A 12 -16.29 -16.83 9.49
N ASN A 13 -15.93 -15.64 8.99
CA ASN A 13 -15.68 -15.43 7.56
C ASN A 13 -14.29 -15.92 7.16
N ASN A 14 -13.26 -15.57 7.94
CA ASN A 14 -11.89 -15.98 7.70
C ASN A 14 -11.19 -16.31 9.04
N PRO A 15 -10.78 -17.56 9.28
CA PRO A 15 -10.11 -17.95 10.52
C PRO A 15 -8.73 -17.30 10.68
N ASN A 16 -8.14 -16.79 9.59
CA ASN A 16 -6.84 -16.13 9.61
C ASN A 16 -6.92 -14.65 9.97
N LEU A 17 -8.03 -14.15 10.54
CA LEU A 17 -8.20 -12.74 10.89
C LEU A 17 -7.00 -12.13 11.62
N PHE A 18 -6.39 -12.88 12.54
CA PHE A 18 -5.26 -12.43 13.34
C PHE A 18 -3.89 -12.83 12.75
N THR A 19 -3.78 -12.81 11.42
CA THR A 19 -2.49 -12.86 10.70
C THR A 19 -2.29 -11.56 9.92
N THR A 20 -1.07 -11.34 9.41
CA THR A 20 -0.74 -10.20 8.53
C THR A 20 -1.68 -10.12 7.34
N GLU A 21 -1.90 -11.23 6.63
CA GLU A 21 -2.80 -11.32 5.48
C GLU A 21 -4.25 -11.10 5.89
N GLY A 22 -4.65 -11.62 7.05
CA GLY A 22 -6.00 -11.46 7.57
C GLY A 22 -6.35 -10.01 7.87
N LEU A 23 -5.47 -9.29 8.58
CA LEU A 23 -5.68 -7.88 8.89
C LEU A 23 -5.55 -6.98 7.66
N SER A 24 -4.60 -7.25 6.76
CA SER A 24 -4.50 -6.52 5.49
C SER A 24 -5.75 -6.68 4.63
N ALA A 25 -6.24 -7.91 4.46
CA ALA A 25 -7.47 -8.17 3.72
C ALA A 25 -8.70 -7.50 4.37
N LEU A 26 -8.72 -7.39 5.70
CA LEU A 26 -9.79 -6.67 6.41
C LEU A 26 -9.78 -5.19 6.08
N LEU A 27 -8.60 -4.56 6.10
CA LEU A 27 -8.44 -3.14 5.75
C LEU A 27 -8.75 -2.88 4.28
N GLU A 28 -8.33 -3.78 3.38
CA GLU A 28 -8.70 -3.70 1.96
C GLU A 28 -10.21 -3.77 1.77
N ASP A 29 -10.88 -4.74 2.40
CA ASP A 29 -12.33 -4.87 2.35
C ASP A 29 -13.04 -3.61 2.87
N CYS A 30 -12.51 -2.97 3.92
CA CYS A 30 -13.04 -1.70 4.44
C CYS A 30 -12.99 -0.57 3.40
N ILE A 31 -11.88 -0.45 2.66
CA ILE A 31 -11.75 0.52 1.55
C ILE A 31 -12.79 0.23 0.45
N ARG A 32 -13.04 -1.05 0.18
CA ARG A 32 -13.90 -1.53 -0.91
C ARG A 32 -15.39 -1.48 -0.62
N LEU A 33 -15.81 -1.14 0.60
CA LEU A 33 -17.23 -1.04 0.99
C LEU A 33 -18.05 -0.08 0.11
N LYS A 34 -17.42 0.91 -0.54
CA LYS A 34 -18.10 1.82 -1.50
C LYS A 34 -18.44 1.17 -2.84
N TYR A 35 -17.80 0.05 -3.17
CA TYR A 35 -17.93 -0.62 -4.46
C TYR A 35 -18.21 -2.12 -4.28
N PRO A 36 -19.27 -2.50 -3.54
CA PRO A 36 -19.43 -3.88 -3.10
C PRO A 36 -19.66 -4.85 -4.26
N GLU A 37 -20.21 -4.38 -5.38
CA GLU A 37 -20.43 -5.20 -6.59
C GLU A 37 -19.16 -5.45 -7.41
N ARG A 38 -18.07 -4.72 -7.14
CA ARG A 38 -16.79 -4.80 -7.88
C ARG A 38 -15.69 -5.49 -7.10
N HIS A 39 -15.99 -6.00 -5.91
CA HIS A 39 -15.01 -6.57 -4.99
C HIS A 39 -15.54 -7.87 -4.38
N LYS A 40 -14.69 -8.89 -4.32
CA LYS A 40 -15.01 -10.13 -3.62
C LYS A 40 -14.47 -10.03 -2.20
N PHE A 41 -15.35 -9.81 -1.24
CA PHE A 41 -15.00 -9.64 0.16
C PHE A 41 -14.45 -10.93 0.77
N THR A 42 -13.33 -10.80 1.49
CA THR A 42 -12.81 -11.82 2.40
C THR A 42 -13.68 -11.89 3.68
N TYR A 43 -14.20 -10.74 4.10
CA TYR A 43 -15.04 -10.55 5.27
C TYR A 43 -16.42 -9.99 4.89
N PRO A 44 -17.31 -10.79 4.29
CA PRO A 44 -18.64 -10.33 3.90
C PRO A 44 -19.50 -9.80 5.06
N SER A 45 -19.18 -10.14 6.32
CA SER A 45 -19.86 -9.55 7.48
C SER A 45 -19.65 -8.04 7.60
N LEU A 46 -18.62 -7.46 6.97
CA LEU A 46 -18.42 -6.01 6.89
C LEU A 46 -19.54 -5.28 6.14
N LEU A 47 -20.28 -5.99 5.26
CA LEU A 47 -21.45 -5.43 4.59
C LEU A 47 -22.58 -5.09 5.59
N ASN A 48 -22.56 -5.69 6.78
CA ASN A 48 -23.37 -5.22 7.90
C ASN A 48 -22.71 -3.99 8.53
N GLN A 49 -23.35 -2.82 8.36
CA GLN A 49 -22.87 -1.54 8.87
C GLN A 49 -22.54 -1.57 10.37
N GLN A 50 -23.26 -2.36 11.19
CA GLN A 50 -22.98 -2.47 12.62
C GLN A 50 -21.61 -3.10 12.91
N VAL A 51 -21.16 -4.05 12.07
CA VAL A 51 -19.83 -4.66 12.19
C VAL A 51 -18.76 -3.62 11.89
N TYR A 52 -18.92 -2.85 10.81
CA TYR A 52 -17.98 -1.79 10.43
C TYR A 52 -17.89 -0.68 11.50
N LEU A 53 -19.04 -0.22 12.01
CA LEU A 53 -19.08 0.75 13.11
C LEU A 53 -18.50 0.19 14.41
N SER A 54 -18.67 -1.11 14.67
CA SER A 54 -18.05 -1.76 15.84
C SER A 54 -16.53 -1.81 15.74
N LEU A 55 -15.96 -2.01 14.55
CA LEU A 55 -14.51 -1.92 14.33
C LEU A 55 -13.97 -0.50 14.54
N ALA A 56 -14.78 0.52 14.24
CA ALA A 56 -14.47 1.90 14.57
C ALA A 56 -14.64 2.22 16.07
N ASN A 57 -15.04 1.25 16.90
CA ASN A 57 -15.43 1.42 18.31
C ASN A 57 -16.61 2.40 18.51
N ILE A 58 -17.46 2.53 17.49
CA ILE A 58 -18.61 3.45 17.42
C ILE A 58 -19.95 2.71 17.64
N GLY A 59 -20.00 1.39 17.44
CA GLY A 59 -21.25 0.62 17.33
C GLY A 59 -21.84 -0.01 18.60
N ASN A 60 -21.60 0.52 19.80
CA ASN A 60 -22.10 -0.10 21.05
C ASN A 60 -22.63 0.90 22.08
N SER A 61 -22.96 2.09 21.62
CA SER A 61 -23.49 3.16 22.46
C SER A 61 -25.02 3.23 22.32
N SER A 62 -25.69 3.89 23.26
CA SER A 62 -27.15 3.96 23.27
C SER A 62 -27.67 4.60 21.96
N SER A 63 -28.96 4.46 21.62
CA SER A 63 -29.52 5.05 20.38
C SER A 63 -29.28 6.57 20.27
N GLU A 64 -29.09 7.27 21.39
CA GLU A 64 -28.70 8.69 21.42
C GLU A 64 -27.23 8.90 21.07
N ASP A 65 -26.34 8.04 21.55
CA ASP A 65 -24.92 8.09 21.23
C ASP A 65 -24.66 7.69 19.77
N GLU A 66 -25.40 6.73 19.20
CA GLU A 66 -25.34 6.41 17.78
C GLU A 66 -25.77 7.60 16.91
N GLU A 67 -26.78 8.35 17.35
CA GLU A 67 -27.25 9.56 16.69
C GLU A 67 -26.26 10.72 16.86
N ILE A 68 -25.62 10.86 18.02
CA ILE A 68 -24.53 11.81 18.26
C ILE A 68 -23.34 11.47 17.36
N ILE A 69 -22.96 10.20 17.25
CA ILE A 69 -21.86 9.78 16.38
C ILE A 69 -22.24 9.98 14.91
N ARG A 70 -23.47 9.65 14.47
CA ARG A 70 -23.94 10.03 13.13
C ARG A 70 -23.88 11.53 12.89
N ARG A 71 -24.19 12.35 13.89
CA ARG A 71 -24.11 13.81 13.80
C ARG A 71 -22.67 14.31 13.69
N ILE A 72 -21.76 13.77 14.50
CA ILE A 72 -20.31 14.01 14.40
C ILE A 72 -19.80 13.64 13.00
N LEU A 73 -20.26 12.51 12.48
CA LEU A 73 -19.92 12.01 11.16
C LEU A 73 -20.53 12.86 10.03
N SER A 74 -21.71 13.47 10.23
CA SER A 74 -22.42 14.28 9.23
C SER A 74 -22.02 15.76 9.20
N ASP A 75 -21.63 16.33 10.35
CA ASP A 75 -21.12 17.69 10.48
C ASP A 75 -19.94 17.73 11.48
N PRO A 76 -18.76 17.24 11.04
CA PRO A 76 -17.57 17.21 11.89
C PRO A 76 -17.17 18.61 12.39
N LYS A 77 -17.47 19.65 11.60
CA LYS A 77 -17.05 21.04 11.81
C LYS A 77 -17.89 21.74 12.87
N GLY A 78 -19.21 21.51 12.85
CA GLY A 78 -20.12 22.02 13.87
C GLY A 78 -19.87 21.41 15.25
N TRP A 79 -19.44 20.15 15.29
CA TRP A 79 -19.19 19.44 16.56
C TRP A 79 -17.83 19.78 17.19
N CYS A 80 -16.78 19.98 16.40
CA CYS A 80 -15.43 20.21 16.93
C CYS A 80 -15.16 21.66 17.36
N ILE A 81 -16.14 22.56 17.33
CA ILE A 81 -15.90 24.01 17.48
C ILE A 81 -15.24 24.39 18.83
N ASP A 82 -15.54 23.62 19.87
CA ASP A 82 -14.98 23.78 21.23
C ASP A 82 -13.83 22.80 21.52
N ALA A 83 -13.44 21.97 20.54
CA ALA A 83 -12.37 21.00 20.70
C ALA A 83 -10.98 21.67 20.57
N PRO A 84 -9.90 21.01 21.04
CA PRO A 84 -8.52 21.44 20.80
C PRO A 84 -8.21 21.70 19.31
N ALA A 85 -7.24 22.58 19.04
CA ALA A 85 -6.97 23.11 17.69
C ALA A 85 -6.59 22.03 16.66
N ASP A 86 -5.91 20.98 17.08
CA ASP A 86 -5.57 19.78 16.33
C ASP A 86 -6.81 18.97 15.93
N VAL A 87 -7.76 18.79 16.85
CA VAL A 87 -9.05 18.14 16.57
C VAL A 87 -9.87 18.97 15.55
N GLN A 88 -9.85 20.30 15.69
CA GLN A 88 -10.49 21.19 14.72
C GLN A 88 -9.85 21.12 13.34
N GLN A 89 -8.52 20.99 13.27
CA GLN A 89 -7.79 20.86 12.01
C GLN A 89 -8.13 19.53 11.31
N GLY A 90 -8.20 18.43 12.06
CA GLY A 90 -8.66 17.14 11.54
C GLY A 90 -10.08 17.20 10.98
N ALA A 91 -11.02 17.78 11.73
CA ALA A 91 -12.41 17.94 11.26
C ALA A 91 -12.51 18.81 9.99
N LYS A 92 -11.71 19.88 9.89
CA LYS A 92 -11.62 20.71 8.68
C LYS A 92 -11.08 19.93 7.49
N PHE A 93 -10.13 19.03 7.70
CA PHE A 93 -9.59 18.16 6.65
C PHE A 93 -10.69 17.27 6.06
N TYR A 94 -11.44 16.54 6.90
CA TYR A 94 -12.51 15.66 6.42
C TYR A 94 -13.66 16.44 5.75
N ASP A 95 -14.06 17.59 6.29
CA ASP A 95 -15.03 18.51 5.64
C ASP A 95 -14.57 18.94 4.24
N SER A 96 -13.29 19.29 4.10
CA SER A 96 -12.71 19.71 2.81
C SER A 96 -12.69 18.57 1.80
N MET A 97 -12.37 17.35 2.23
CA MET A 97 -12.44 16.16 1.38
C MET A 97 -13.87 15.86 0.93
N GLY A 98 -14.86 16.04 1.80
CA GLY A 98 -16.28 15.94 1.46
C GLY A 98 -16.70 16.97 0.40
N LYS A 99 -16.24 18.21 0.50
CA LYS A 99 -16.53 19.25 -0.52
C LYS A 99 -15.92 18.95 -1.88
N MET A 100 -14.74 18.33 -1.91
CA MET A 100 -14.02 18.03 -3.16
C MET A 100 -14.56 16.79 -3.87
N PHE A 101 -14.90 15.73 -3.12
CA PHE A 101 -15.22 14.42 -3.68
C PHE A 101 -16.67 13.95 -3.46
N GLY A 102 -17.48 14.73 -2.73
CA GLY A 102 -18.90 14.47 -2.51
C GLY A 102 -19.28 14.41 -1.02
N PRO A 103 -20.55 14.71 -0.68
CA PRO A 103 -20.98 15.03 0.69
C PRO A 103 -20.73 13.94 1.74
N HIS A 104 -20.60 12.67 1.34
CA HIS A 104 -20.33 11.56 2.27
C HIS A 104 -18.86 11.13 2.31
N PHE A 105 -18.01 11.63 1.39
CA PHE A 105 -16.64 11.16 1.24
C PHE A 105 -15.78 11.44 2.48
N GLY A 106 -15.91 12.63 3.08
CA GLY A 106 -15.18 13.00 4.29
C GLY A 106 -15.51 12.09 5.48
N THR A 107 -16.79 11.77 5.65
CA THR A 107 -17.30 10.86 6.68
C THR A 107 -16.75 9.44 6.51
N ASP A 108 -16.79 8.92 5.30
CA ASP A 108 -16.30 7.57 5.01
C ASP A 108 -14.78 7.46 5.23
N LEU A 109 -14.04 8.51 4.86
CA LEU A 109 -12.59 8.59 5.07
C LEU A 109 -12.25 8.63 6.56
N PHE A 110 -12.99 9.41 7.35
CA PHE A 110 -12.83 9.44 8.81
C PHE A 110 -13.09 8.06 9.43
N LEU A 111 -14.17 7.39 9.03
CA LEU A 111 -14.49 6.05 9.52
C LEU A 111 -13.39 5.05 9.16
N TYR A 112 -12.91 5.07 7.92
CA TYR A 112 -11.82 4.21 7.49
C TYR A 112 -10.55 4.44 8.31
N HIS A 113 -10.12 5.69 8.50
CA HIS A 113 -8.95 6.00 9.32
C HIS A 113 -9.13 5.51 10.76
N THR A 114 -10.32 5.69 11.35
CA THR A 114 -10.61 5.21 12.71
C THR A 114 -10.51 3.68 12.79
N VAL A 115 -11.06 2.95 11.81
CA VAL A 115 -10.96 1.49 11.74
C VAL A 115 -9.50 1.07 11.58
N ARG A 116 -8.75 1.69 10.65
CA ARG A 116 -7.34 1.41 10.42
C ARG A 116 -6.53 1.57 11.70
N ASP A 117 -6.67 2.70 12.39
CA ASP A 117 -5.91 2.99 13.60
C ASP A 117 -6.25 1.98 14.72
N ASN A 118 -7.53 1.59 14.87
CA ASN A 118 -7.94 0.54 15.81
C ASN A 118 -7.36 -0.84 15.46
N ILE A 119 -7.29 -1.18 14.16
CA ILE A 119 -6.68 -2.43 13.69
C ILE A 119 -5.16 -2.42 13.90
N GLN A 120 -4.48 -1.30 13.69
CA GLN A 120 -3.05 -1.16 13.96
C GLN A 120 -2.74 -1.25 15.47
N GLN A 121 -3.61 -0.71 16.34
CA GLN A 121 -3.51 -0.93 17.78
C GLN A 121 -3.69 -2.41 18.15
N LEU A 122 -4.68 -3.08 17.55
CA LEU A 122 -4.92 -4.51 17.73
C LEU A 122 -3.71 -5.33 17.27
N GLN A 123 -3.18 -5.05 16.08
CA GLN A 123 -1.97 -5.64 15.52
C GLN A 123 -0.82 -5.55 16.53
N LYS A 124 -0.53 -4.35 17.04
CA LYS A 124 0.52 -4.12 18.04
C LYS A 124 0.27 -4.90 19.32
N SER A 125 -0.97 -4.93 19.81
CA SER A 125 -1.33 -5.62 21.05
C SER A 125 -1.16 -7.14 20.97
N LEU A 126 -1.33 -7.71 19.76
CA LEU A 126 -1.22 -9.14 19.50
C LEU A 126 0.15 -9.55 18.95
N GLY A 127 1.05 -8.59 18.70
CA GLY A 127 2.36 -8.87 18.09
C GLY A 127 2.25 -9.43 16.67
N ILE A 128 1.23 -9.02 15.90
CA ILE A 128 1.05 -9.47 14.52
C ILE A 128 2.00 -8.69 13.62
N SER A 129 2.86 -9.41 12.90
CA SER A 129 3.85 -8.83 11.99
C SER A 129 3.19 -7.93 10.94
N GLY A 130 3.81 -6.77 10.66
CA GLY A 130 3.47 -5.92 9.52
C GLY A 130 4.17 -6.33 8.22
N VAL A 131 4.86 -7.48 8.22
CA VAL A 131 5.64 -7.99 7.10
C VAL A 131 4.98 -9.21 6.52
N ARG A 132 4.84 -9.24 5.20
CA ARG A 132 4.36 -10.39 4.44
C ARG A 132 5.45 -10.97 3.55
N MET A 133 5.28 -12.22 3.16
CA MET A 133 6.11 -12.81 2.11
C MET A 133 5.56 -12.43 0.74
N SER A 134 6.33 -11.65 -0.02
CA SER A 134 6.09 -11.39 -1.44
C SER A 134 6.84 -12.41 -2.30
N SER A 135 6.44 -12.55 -3.55
CA SER A 135 7.15 -13.37 -4.53
C SER A 135 7.10 -12.73 -5.91
N ILE A 136 8.25 -12.71 -6.57
CA ILE A 136 8.40 -12.24 -7.94
C ILE A 136 8.92 -13.37 -8.80
N SER A 137 8.30 -13.53 -9.97
CA SER A 137 8.72 -14.49 -10.97
C SER A 137 9.19 -13.78 -12.22
N VAL A 138 10.44 -14.03 -12.61
CA VAL A 138 11.02 -13.57 -13.87
C VAL A 138 11.61 -14.78 -14.58
N ARG A 139 11.10 -15.08 -15.78
CA ARG A 139 11.37 -16.33 -16.51
C ARG A 139 11.02 -17.58 -15.68
N ASP A 140 12.03 -18.42 -15.42
CA ASP A 140 12.00 -19.64 -14.63
C ASP A 140 12.45 -19.42 -13.18
N ARG A 141 12.75 -18.18 -12.79
CA ARG A 141 13.20 -17.84 -11.43
C ARG A 141 12.02 -17.34 -10.62
N LEU A 142 11.77 -17.99 -9.49
CA LEU A 142 10.88 -17.51 -8.44
C LEU A 142 11.75 -17.05 -7.27
N PHE A 143 11.53 -15.83 -6.81
CA PHE A 143 12.21 -15.28 -5.64
C PHE A 143 11.18 -14.78 -4.65
N SER A 144 11.24 -15.30 -3.43
CA SER A 144 10.35 -14.91 -2.34
C SER A 144 11.15 -14.13 -1.30
N TYR A 145 10.59 -13.00 -0.85
CA TYR A 145 11.25 -12.11 0.10
C TYR A 145 10.22 -11.45 1.03
N PRO A 146 10.61 -11.11 2.27
CA PRO A 146 9.75 -10.33 3.16
C PRO A 146 9.67 -8.88 2.66
N THR A 147 8.46 -8.32 2.64
CA THR A 147 8.22 -6.90 2.35
C THR A 147 7.18 -6.33 3.31
N VAL A 148 7.17 -5.01 3.44
CA VAL A 148 6.18 -4.29 4.25
C VAL A 148 4.79 -4.48 3.65
N GLU A 149 3.80 -4.68 4.50
CA GLU A 149 2.39 -4.63 4.12
C GLU A 149 1.88 -3.20 4.34
N ASP A 150 1.70 -2.45 3.25
CA ASP A 150 1.39 -1.01 3.22
C ASP A 150 0.24 -0.55 4.15
N GLN A 151 -0.68 -1.45 4.49
CA GLN A 151 -1.83 -1.13 5.35
C GLN A 151 -1.55 -1.33 6.85
N LEU A 152 -0.50 -2.06 7.20
CA LEU A 152 -0.12 -2.43 8.57
C LEU A 152 1.11 -1.63 9.03
N ILE A 153 1.35 -1.60 10.33
CA ILE A 153 2.55 -0.97 10.88
C ILE A 153 3.70 -1.97 10.97
N THR A 154 4.92 -1.53 10.65
CA THR A 154 6.13 -2.31 10.90
C THR A 154 6.44 -2.32 12.39
N LEU A 155 6.53 -3.51 13.00
CA LEU A 155 6.90 -3.68 14.41
C LEU A 155 8.43 -3.70 14.58
N ASP A 156 8.90 -3.52 15.81
CA ASP A 156 10.36 -3.56 16.08
C ASP A 156 10.96 -4.93 15.75
N GLU A 157 10.20 -6.01 15.95
CA GLU A 157 10.61 -7.37 15.60
C GLU A 157 10.73 -7.59 14.08
N ASP A 158 9.96 -6.85 13.28
CA ASP A 158 9.95 -6.95 11.82
C ASP A 158 11.23 -6.39 11.20
N ARG A 159 11.83 -5.39 11.85
CA ARG A 159 13.03 -4.68 11.37
C ARG A 159 14.19 -5.63 11.13
N ALA A 160 14.42 -6.59 12.03
CA ALA A 160 15.49 -7.57 11.86
C ALA A 160 15.27 -8.45 10.61
N THR A 161 14.04 -8.87 10.37
CA THR A 161 13.66 -9.69 9.20
C THR A 161 13.88 -8.94 7.89
N LEU A 162 13.43 -7.68 7.82
CA LEU A 162 13.59 -6.82 6.65
C LEU A 162 15.07 -6.52 6.35
N ALA A 163 15.84 -6.10 7.35
CA ALA A 163 17.27 -5.80 7.18
C ALA A 163 18.07 -7.03 6.73
N GLN A 164 17.74 -8.22 7.23
CA GLN A 164 18.40 -9.46 6.84
C GLN A 164 18.10 -9.86 5.39
N ALA A 165 16.97 -9.45 4.83
CA ALA A 165 16.58 -9.78 3.46
C ALA A 165 17.26 -8.88 2.41
N VAL A 166 17.63 -7.64 2.78
CA VAL A 166 18.23 -6.64 1.89
C VAL A 166 19.34 -7.22 0.98
N PRO A 167 20.36 -7.95 1.50
CA PRO A 167 21.45 -8.45 0.66
C PRO A 167 20.99 -9.44 -0.42
N GLU A 168 20.06 -10.34 -0.10
CA GLU A 168 19.58 -11.33 -1.07
C GLU A 168 18.64 -10.70 -2.11
N ILE A 169 17.85 -9.70 -1.73
CA ILE A 169 17.02 -8.92 -2.68
C ILE A 169 17.91 -8.21 -3.70
N ILE A 170 18.97 -7.55 -3.22
CA ILE A 170 19.91 -6.83 -4.09
C ILE A 170 20.65 -7.80 -5.01
N LYS A 171 21.13 -8.92 -4.47
CA LYS A 171 21.79 -9.97 -5.26
C LYS A 171 20.85 -10.53 -6.33
N TYR A 172 19.58 -10.76 -5.99
CA TYR A 172 18.57 -11.18 -6.96
C TYR A 172 18.37 -10.13 -8.05
N PHE A 173 18.16 -8.85 -7.68
CA PHE A 173 18.04 -7.74 -8.63
C PHE A 173 19.24 -7.65 -9.57
N VAL A 174 20.47 -7.61 -9.05
CA VAL A 174 21.71 -7.56 -9.86
C VAL A 174 21.76 -8.75 -10.82
N SER A 175 21.37 -9.95 -10.37
CA SER A 175 21.32 -11.14 -11.23
C SER A 175 20.31 -11.03 -12.37
N LEU A 176 19.21 -10.30 -12.19
CA LEU A 176 18.23 -10.03 -13.23
C LEU A 176 18.74 -8.99 -14.23
N VAL A 177 19.31 -7.89 -13.73
CA VAL A 177 19.86 -6.81 -14.57
C VAL A 177 20.95 -7.32 -15.52
N GLN A 178 21.79 -8.23 -15.03
CA GLN A 178 22.88 -8.83 -15.81
C GLN A 178 22.44 -9.99 -16.71
N MET A 179 21.19 -10.45 -16.60
CA MET A 179 20.67 -11.54 -17.41
C MET A 179 20.60 -11.13 -18.88
N ARG A 180 20.87 -12.04 -19.83
CA ARG A 180 20.78 -11.69 -21.26
C ARG A 180 19.33 -11.68 -21.77
N PRO A 181 18.90 -10.65 -22.53
CA PRO A 181 19.67 -9.48 -22.89
C PRO A 181 19.79 -8.51 -21.71
N ALA A 182 21.00 -7.98 -21.47
CA ALA A 182 21.28 -7.18 -20.27
C ALA A 182 20.41 -5.93 -20.25
N TYR A 183 19.83 -5.65 -19.08
CA TYR A 183 19.00 -4.48 -18.87
C TYR A 183 19.87 -3.22 -18.77
N ARG A 184 19.32 -2.10 -19.21
CA ARG A 184 19.93 -0.77 -19.04
C ARG A 184 19.54 -0.26 -17.66
N LEU A 185 20.52 -0.04 -16.80
CA LEU A 185 20.31 0.32 -15.40
C LEU A 185 20.43 1.83 -15.18
N PHE A 186 19.46 2.39 -14.46
CA PHE A 186 19.35 3.80 -14.15
C PHE A 186 19.15 4.02 -12.64
N LEU A 187 19.73 5.09 -12.13
CA LEU A 187 19.31 5.75 -10.90
C LEU A 187 18.27 6.81 -11.28
N VAL A 188 17.14 6.82 -10.57
CA VAL A 188 16.02 7.71 -10.83
C VAL A 188 15.89 8.69 -9.66
N ASP A 189 15.83 9.99 -9.96
CA ASP A 189 15.68 11.03 -8.94
C ASP A 189 14.21 11.43 -8.69
N GLN A 190 14.01 12.42 -7.83
CA GLN A 190 12.68 12.92 -7.45
C GLN A 190 11.92 13.61 -8.61
N GLU A 191 12.63 14.03 -9.67
CA GLU A 191 12.05 14.61 -10.89
C GLU A 191 11.87 13.56 -11.99
N GLU A 192 11.96 12.27 -11.63
CA GLU A 192 11.91 11.11 -12.53
C GLU A 192 13.02 11.10 -13.60
N GLN A 193 14.09 11.86 -13.41
CA GLN A 193 15.23 11.88 -14.33
C GLN A 193 16.08 10.64 -14.15
N LYS A 194 16.49 10.04 -15.28
CA LYS A 194 17.20 8.76 -15.30
C LYS A 194 18.68 8.98 -15.61
N THR A 195 19.54 8.66 -14.65
CA THR A 195 21.00 8.67 -14.83
C THR A 195 21.51 7.25 -14.99
N SER A 196 22.23 6.95 -16.07
CA SER A 196 22.79 5.60 -16.28
C SER A 196 23.82 5.27 -15.20
N VAL A 197 23.71 4.09 -14.60
CA VAL A 197 24.62 3.62 -13.54
C VAL A 197 25.04 2.16 -13.74
N SER A 198 26.07 1.73 -13.01
CA SER A 198 26.54 0.34 -13.00
C SER A 198 25.95 -0.43 -11.83
N VAL A 199 26.05 -1.77 -11.87
CA VAL A 199 25.67 -2.65 -10.75
C VAL A 199 26.45 -2.33 -9.48
N THR A 200 27.69 -1.85 -9.60
CA THR A 200 28.52 -1.43 -8.46
C THR A 200 27.88 -0.26 -7.70
N ALA A 201 27.16 0.63 -8.39
CA ALA A 201 26.44 1.71 -7.72
C ALA A 201 25.31 1.18 -6.82
N VAL A 202 24.62 0.12 -7.26
CA VAL A 202 23.58 -0.57 -6.49
C VAL A 202 24.19 -1.25 -5.27
N GLU A 203 25.27 -2.00 -5.46
CA GLU A 203 26.00 -2.68 -4.38
C GLU A 203 26.56 -1.70 -3.34
N ASN A 204 26.98 -0.51 -3.76
CA ASN A 204 27.42 0.55 -2.84
C ASN A 204 26.25 1.20 -2.08
N ALA A 205 25.08 1.32 -2.70
CA ALA A 205 23.89 1.84 -2.05
C ALA A 205 23.33 0.84 -1.01
N ALA A 206 23.50 -0.46 -1.27
CA ALA A 206 23.09 -1.58 -0.42
C ALA A 206 23.46 -1.40 1.06
N SER A 207 24.69 -0.94 1.34
CA SER A 207 25.22 -0.90 2.70
C SER A 207 24.52 0.13 3.60
N LYS A 208 23.70 1.01 3.02
CA LYS A 208 22.94 2.05 3.73
C LYS A 208 21.46 1.70 3.86
N ALA A 209 21.00 0.67 3.17
CA ALA A 209 19.59 0.32 3.12
C ALA A 209 19.19 -0.49 4.35
N VAL A 210 18.02 -0.16 4.92
CA VAL A 210 17.38 -0.92 6.01
C VAL A 210 16.24 -1.80 5.49
N ILE A 211 15.62 -1.41 4.37
CA ILE A 211 14.59 -2.16 3.65
C ILE A 211 14.92 -2.11 2.16
N ALA A 212 14.64 -3.22 1.45
CA ALA A 212 14.70 -3.26 0.01
C ALA A 212 13.40 -3.86 -0.53
N ASP A 213 12.83 -3.25 -1.55
CA ASP A 213 11.72 -3.82 -2.31
C ASP A 213 12.11 -3.91 -3.79
N ILE A 214 11.68 -4.98 -4.44
CA ILE A 214 11.89 -5.20 -5.86
C ILE A 214 10.52 -5.39 -6.51
N SER A 215 10.31 -4.83 -7.69
CA SER A 215 9.09 -5.04 -8.47
C SER A 215 9.38 -5.14 -9.96
N THR A 216 8.43 -5.67 -10.72
CA THR A 216 8.56 -5.83 -12.16
C THR A 216 7.30 -5.37 -12.85
N GLU A 217 7.46 -4.64 -13.96
CA GLU A 217 6.34 -4.14 -14.73
C GLU A 217 6.52 -4.41 -16.23
N SER A 218 5.39 -4.53 -16.91
CA SER A 218 5.35 -4.77 -18.36
C SER A 218 4.05 -4.25 -18.93
N TYR A 219 4.17 -3.55 -20.05
CA TYR A 219 3.04 -2.86 -20.66
C TYR A 219 3.00 -3.08 -22.16
N ASN A 220 1.78 -3.16 -22.68
CA ASN A 220 1.50 -2.87 -24.07
C ASN A 220 0.99 -1.44 -24.15
N SER A 221 1.85 -0.54 -24.62
CA SER A 221 1.53 0.87 -24.77
C SER A 221 0.89 1.16 -26.12
N SER A 222 -0.16 1.97 -26.09
CA SER A 222 -0.86 2.46 -27.29
C SER A 222 -1.08 3.96 -27.19
N LEU A 223 -0.94 4.67 -28.31
CA LEU A 223 -1.25 6.09 -28.37
C LEU A 223 -2.77 6.25 -28.43
N THR A 224 -3.31 7.05 -27.52
CA THR A 224 -4.74 7.36 -27.50
C THR A 224 -5.06 8.52 -28.45
N GLY A 225 -6.34 8.71 -28.78
CA GLY A 225 -6.80 9.87 -29.56
C GLY A 225 -6.55 11.24 -28.90
N ALA A 226 -6.16 11.27 -27.62
CA ALA A 226 -5.77 12.48 -26.89
C ALA A 226 -4.26 12.76 -26.94
N ASN A 227 -3.51 12.07 -27.81
CA ASN A 227 -2.06 12.15 -27.91
C ASN A 227 -1.32 11.84 -26.60
N CYS A 228 -1.88 10.94 -25.80
CA CYS A 228 -1.22 10.40 -24.61
C CYS A 228 -1.05 8.88 -24.73
N TRP A 229 0.05 8.38 -24.18
CA TRP A 229 0.32 6.95 -24.11
C TRP A 229 -0.50 6.31 -23.00
N ARG A 230 -1.16 5.19 -23.31
CA ARG A 230 -1.84 4.35 -22.34
C ARG A 230 -1.22 2.96 -22.36
N GLY A 231 -0.63 2.57 -21.24
CA GLY A 231 -0.14 1.21 -21.01
C GLY A 231 -1.25 0.30 -20.50
N LYS A 232 -1.40 -0.88 -21.11
CA LYS A 232 -2.14 -2.00 -20.51
C LYS A 232 -1.13 -2.99 -19.95
N SER A 233 -1.24 -3.31 -18.66
CA SER A 233 -0.38 -4.32 -18.02
C SER A 233 -0.48 -5.66 -18.76
N VAL A 234 0.67 -6.30 -18.97
CA VAL A 234 0.79 -7.61 -19.63
C VAL A 234 1.89 -8.43 -18.96
N GLU A 235 1.74 -9.75 -18.97
CA GLU A 235 2.81 -10.64 -18.55
C GLU A 235 3.80 -10.85 -19.70
N ARG A 236 5.09 -10.73 -19.40
CA ARG A 236 6.18 -11.03 -20.34
C ARG A 236 7.20 -11.91 -19.65
N LEU A 237 7.83 -12.80 -20.43
CA LEU A 237 8.94 -13.62 -19.95
C LEU A 237 10.09 -12.74 -19.42
N ASP A 238 10.39 -11.68 -20.18
CA ASP A 238 11.31 -10.62 -19.83
C ASP A 238 10.53 -9.34 -19.56
N PRO A 239 10.48 -8.87 -18.30
CA PRO A 239 9.72 -7.68 -17.99
C PRO A 239 10.30 -6.46 -18.70
N ASP A 240 9.47 -5.46 -18.98
CA ASP A 240 9.92 -4.20 -19.57
C ASP A 240 10.77 -3.44 -18.55
N GLU A 241 10.33 -3.38 -17.29
CA GLU A 241 11.03 -2.69 -16.21
C GLU A 241 11.19 -3.61 -14.99
N ILE A 242 12.36 -3.53 -14.35
CA ILE A 242 12.63 -4.11 -13.03
C ILE A 242 13.06 -2.96 -12.13
N ARG A 243 12.37 -2.78 -11.02
CA ARG A 243 12.58 -1.66 -10.09
C ARG A 243 13.12 -2.18 -8.78
N LEU A 244 14.05 -1.43 -8.19
CA LEU A 244 14.59 -1.69 -6.85
C LEU A 244 14.49 -0.39 -6.05
N THR A 245 13.76 -0.43 -4.95
CA THR A 245 13.68 0.67 -3.98
C THR A 245 14.48 0.26 -2.75
N LEU A 246 15.42 1.11 -2.34
CA LEU A 246 16.21 0.94 -1.12
C LEU A 246 15.84 2.04 -0.14
N HIS A 247 15.18 1.70 0.96
CA HIS A 247 14.85 2.66 2.01
C HIS A 247 16.02 2.78 2.98
N LEU A 248 16.36 4.01 3.33
CA LEU A 248 17.48 4.39 4.19
C LEU A 248 17.06 4.57 5.65
N ASP A 249 15.76 4.77 5.89
CA ASP A 249 15.13 4.87 7.20
C ASP A 249 13.95 3.89 7.34
N TRP A 250 13.56 3.60 8.58
CA TRP A 250 12.45 2.69 8.88
C TRP A 250 11.07 3.30 8.65
N ASP A 251 11.00 4.62 8.56
CA ASP A 251 9.77 5.36 8.28
C ASP A 251 9.56 5.55 6.76
N GLU A 252 10.45 4.97 5.93
CA GLU A 252 10.39 4.93 4.47
C GLU A 252 10.39 6.32 3.77
N ASN A 253 10.83 7.38 4.46
CA ASN A 253 10.84 8.74 3.94
C ASN A 253 12.08 9.04 3.09
N GLU A 254 13.18 8.33 3.33
CA GLU A 254 14.43 8.47 2.59
C GLU A 254 14.68 7.20 1.81
N PHE A 255 14.73 7.30 0.48
CA PHE A 255 14.94 6.12 -0.38
C PHE A 255 15.81 6.43 -1.60
N ILE A 256 16.42 5.38 -2.13
CA ILE A 256 17.15 5.37 -3.40
C ILE A 256 16.38 4.46 -4.36
N PHE A 257 16.06 4.97 -5.54
CA PHE A 257 15.26 4.25 -6.52
C PHE A 257 16.08 3.92 -7.77
N PHE A 258 16.18 2.63 -8.09
CA PHE A 258 16.82 2.14 -9.31
C PHE A 258 15.79 1.54 -10.25
N GLU A 259 15.96 1.79 -11.54
CA GLU A 259 15.15 1.21 -12.59
C GLU A 259 16.05 0.54 -13.64
N ALA A 260 15.78 -0.72 -13.94
CA ALA A 260 16.42 -1.45 -15.01
C ALA A 260 15.41 -1.66 -16.15
N GLN A 261 15.73 -1.14 -17.33
CA GLN A 261 14.88 -1.21 -18.52
C GLN A 261 15.36 -2.26 -19.52
N HIS A 262 14.41 -2.97 -20.11
CA HIS A 262 14.69 -3.89 -21.20
C HIS A 262 15.39 -3.13 -22.37
N PRO A 263 16.37 -3.74 -23.05
CA PRO A 263 17.14 -3.04 -24.09
C PRO A 263 16.37 -2.79 -25.40
N ASP A 264 15.26 -3.48 -25.62
CA ASP A 264 14.38 -3.28 -26.77
C ASP A 264 13.58 -1.98 -26.65
N LEU A 265 14.02 -0.93 -27.35
CA LEU A 265 13.39 0.40 -27.36
C LEU A 265 11.96 0.40 -27.89
N SER A 266 11.58 -0.58 -28.72
CA SER A 266 10.21 -0.64 -29.28
C SER A 266 9.15 -0.84 -28.20
N ARG A 267 9.56 -1.31 -27.01
CA ARG A 267 8.70 -1.47 -25.83
C ARG A 267 8.44 -0.14 -25.10
N PHE A 268 9.23 0.88 -25.39
CA PHE A 268 9.15 2.21 -24.80
C PHE A 268 8.89 3.27 -25.88
N PRO A 269 7.79 3.19 -26.64
CA PRO A 269 7.57 4.02 -27.82
C PRO A 269 7.45 5.52 -27.53
N TRP A 270 7.26 5.91 -26.26
CA TRP A 270 7.29 7.31 -25.80
C TRP A 270 8.70 7.87 -25.65
N THR A 271 9.72 7.01 -25.58
CA THR A 271 11.14 7.42 -25.46
C THR A 271 11.80 7.64 -26.82
N THR A 272 11.18 7.18 -27.90
CA THR A 272 11.53 7.61 -29.25
C THR A 272 11.18 9.08 -29.37
N GLU A 273 12.16 9.95 -29.15
CA GLU A 273 12.14 11.31 -29.67
C GLU A 273 11.73 11.23 -31.15
N ALA A 274 10.76 12.05 -31.53
CA ALA A 274 10.44 12.27 -32.92
C ALA A 274 11.74 12.60 -33.66
N ALA A 275 12.11 11.74 -34.62
CA ALA A 275 13.16 12.04 -35.59
C ALA A 275 12.83 13.30 -36.39
#